data_AF-A0A2E0ZMB0-F1
#
_entry.id   AF-A0A2E0ZMB0-F1
#
_cell.length_a   1.000
_cell.length_b   1.000
_cell.length_c   1.000
_cell.angle_alpha   90.00
_cell.angle_beta   90.00
_cell.angle_gamma   90.00
#
_symmetry.space_group_name_H-M   'P 1'
#
loop_
_entity.id
_entity.type
_entity.pdbx_description
1 polymer ?
#
loop_
_entity_poly.entity_id
_entity_poly.type
_entity_poly.pdbx_seq_one_letter_code
_entity_poly.pdbx_strand_id
1 'polypeptide(L)'
;MDQAEFNSRFGIFDGAICPLSATQQQESIEAFKEMVPTFQHPRCANCHGGGQPFQANTDHAGGKFDLVLDADGSVLTEPTFAECQSCHGGLPGWEIPRSRFSFVGKDAVELCQQMKGELGRADKFIDHIARDLGGTPFIATAFAGMRGLNEDGIDYYEALNDRKPVPEPPPISYADLINQAQAWVDAMGGEFKGDDGCGCEPQKYALQIDESLVAAFVSENARIDWDGQTQVQIPLTFKDDGTFTGEATSSRTMSAVLTAEVGCSGSSTSNVQWQVNGRLDSEERWIYFSVRFTPSMGSVSCNMSVPLPNPVQLPIPIDDSENPNNPLKQMEMSAYVGETETVKLNTNVVGSDVTDTFVITIIKLE
;
A
#
# COMPACT_ATOMS: atom_id res chain seq x y z
N MET A 1 21.06 -10.26 -8.51
CA MET A 1 20.12 -9.14 -8.42
C MET A 1 19.59 -9.17 -7.01
N ASP A 2 19.84 -8.11 -6.23
CA ASP A 2 19.31 -8.04 -4.87
C ASP A 2 17.82 -7.67 -4.90
N GLN A 3 17.15 -7.79 -3.75
CA GLN A 3 15.72 -7.53 -3.63
C GLN A 3 15.36 -6.07 -3.95
N ALA A 4 16.24 -5.11 -3.66
CA ALA A 4 15.98 -3.69 -3.91
C ALA A 4 16.06 -3.38 -5.41
N GLU A 5 17.01 -3.97 -6.13
CA GLU A 5 17.13 -3.89 -7.59
C GLU A 5 15.96 -4.62 -8.29
N PHE A 6 15.49 -5.75 -7.74
CA PHE A 6 14.27 -6.42 -8.21
C PHE A 6 13.04 -5.53 -7.99
N ASN A 7 12.82 -5.04 -6.77
CA ASN A 7 11.68 -4.19 -6.40
C ASN A 7 11.63 -2.89 -7.23
N SER A 8 12.78 -2.23 -7.40
CA SER A 8 12.92 -1.04 -8.26
C SER A 8 12.58 -1.34 -9.72
N ARG A 9 13.01 -2.48 -10.25
CA ARG A 9 12.82 -2.84 -11.65
C ARG A 9 11.41 -3.34 -11.97
N PHE A 10 10.74 -3.97 -10.99
CA PHE A 10 9.42 -4.57 -11.17
C PHE A 10 8.28 -3.74 -10.60
N GLY A 11 8.54 -2.56 -10.05
CA GLY A 11 7.44 -1.74 -9.55
C GLY A 11 6.90 -2.18 -8.19
N ILE A 12 7.58 -3.10 -7.49
CA ILE A 12 7.09 -3.69 -6.25
C ILE A 12 7.58 -2.84 -5.09
N PHE A 13 6.68 -2.04 -4.52
CA PHE A 13 7.00 -1.08 -3.48
C PHE A 13 6.26 -1.43 -2.21
N ASP A 14 6.73 -2.50 -1.56
CA ASP A 14 6.21 -2.89 -0.24
C ASP A 14 6.23 -1.69 0.71
N GLY A 15 5.05 -1.36 1.24
CA GLY A 15 4.87 -0.25 2.17
C GLY A 15 4.67 1.13 1.52
N ALA A 16 4.69 1.27 0.19
CA ALA A 16 4.30 2.53 -0.45
C ALA A 16 2.83 2.83 -0.20
N ILE A 17 2.51 4.07 0.17
CA ILE A 17 1.13 4.45 0.45
C ILE A 17 0.29 4.49 -0.84
N CYS A 18 -0.97 4.10 -0.74
CA CYS A 18 -1.92 4.13 -1.83
C CYS A 18 -2.47 5.55 -2.05
N PRO A 19 -2.19 6.22 -3.19
CA PRO A 19 -2.69 7.57 -3.47
C PRO A 19 -4.17 7.62 -3.89
N LEU A 20 -4.80 6.46 -4.09
CA LEU A 20 -6.17 6.39 -4.58
C LEU A 20 -7.14 6.91 -3.52
N SER A 21 -8.14 7.68 -3.95
CA SER A 21 -9.25 8.06 -3.08
C SER A 21 -10.02 6.82 -2.63
N ALA A 22 -10.80 6.93 -1.55
CA ALA A 22 -11.64 5.82 -1.10
C ALA A 22 -12.62 5.35 -2.19
N THR A 23 -13.11 6.27 -3.02
CA THR A 23 -13.97 5.95 -4.17
C THR A 23 -13.21 5.17 -5.23
N GLN A 24 -12.05 5.64 -5.67
CA GLN A 24 -11.21 4.95 -6.66
C GLN A 24 -10.79 3.56 -6.19
N GLN A 25 -10.41 3.42 -4.91
CA GLN A 25 -10.09 2.11 -4.34
C GLN A 25 -11.28 1.16 -4.45
N GLN A 26 -12.48 1.62 -4.06
CA GLN A 26 -13.68 0.81 -4.12
C GLN A 26 -14.06 0.44 -5.57
N GLU A 27 -13.99 1.39 -6.51
CA GLU A 27 -14.24 1.15 -7.93
C GLU A 27 -13.25 0.16 -8.52
N SER A 28 -11.96 0.29 -8.19
CA SER A 28 -10.91 -0.65 -8.59
C SER A 28 -11.18 -2.06 -8.07
N ILE A 29 -11.54 -2.18 -6.79
CA ILE A 29 -11.85 -3.48 -6.16
C ILE A 29 -13.04 -4.16 -6.86
N GLU A 30 -14.12 -3.42 -7.12
CA GLU A 30 -15.28 -3.98 -7.81
C GLU A 30 -14.97 -4.33 -9.27
N ALA A 31 -14.24 -3.48 -9.99
CA ALA A 31 -13.82 -3.75 -11.36
C ALA A 31 -12.94 -5.01 -11.45
N PHE A 32 -12.01 -5.22 -10.52
CA PHE A 32 -11.20 -6.44 -10.48
C PHE A 32 -12.05 -7.68 -10.20
N LYS A 33 -13.00 -7.58 -9.25
CA LYS A 33 -13.91 -8.69 -8.91
C LYS A 33 -14.69 -9.23 -10.11
N GLU A 34 -15.02 -8.40 -11.09
CA GLU A 34 -15.70 -8.85 -12.31
C GLU A 34 -14.88 -9.85 -13.14
N MET A 35 -13.54 -9.77 -13.06
CA MET A 35 -12.64 -10.70 -13.77
C MET A 35 -12.38 -11.99 -12.99
N VAL A 36 -12.58 -11.99 -11.67
CA VAL A 36 -12.25 -13.13 -10.79
C VAL A 36 -12.94 -14.43 -11.24
N PRO A 37 -14.24 -14.46 -11.63
CA PRO A 37 -14.85 -15.67 -12.16
C PRO A 37 -14.15 -16.24 -13.39
N THR A 38 -13.57 -15.38 -14.24
CA THR A 38 -12.79 -15.80 -15.40
C THR A 38 -11.45 -16.38 -14.97
N PHE A 39 -10.71 -15.71 -14.07
CA PHE A 39 -9.43 -16.23 -13.58
C PHE A 39 -9.57 -17.55 -12.82
N GLN A 40 -10.64 -17.70 -12.03
CA GLN A 40 -10.93 -18.93 -11.30
C GLN A 40 -11.62 -19.99 -12.17
N HIS A 41 -11.95 -19.68 -13.42
CA HIS A 41 -12.51 -20.66 -14.34
C HIS A 41 -11.50 -21.80 -14.55
N PRO A 42 -11.94 -23.08 -14.62
CA PRO A 42 -11.04 -24.22 -14.79
C PRO A 42 -10.03 -24.09 -15.95
N ARG A 43 -10.35 -23.32 -16.99
CA ARG A 43 -9.45 -23.11 -18.14
C ARG A 43 -8.26 -22.22 -17.84
N CYS A 44 -8.50 -21.13 -17.11
CA CYS A 44 -7.43 -20.27 -16.62
C CYS A 44 -6.64 -21.02 -15.54
N ALA A 45 -7.35 -21.67 -14.60
CA ALA A 45 -6.71 -22.50 -13.59
C ALA A 45 -5.83 -23.61 -14.18
N ASN A 46 -6.20 -24.27 -15.29
CA ASN A 46 -5.38 -25.32 -15.91
C ASN A 46 -3.98 -24.82 -16.30
N CYS A 47 -3.88 -23.58 -16.80
CA CYS A 47 -2.59 -22.94 -17.10
C CYS A 47 -1.96 -22.26 -15.87
N HIS A 48 -2.73 -22.04 -14.82
CA HIS A 48 -2.35 -21.34 -13.58
C HIS A 48 -2.54 -22.24 -12.33
N GLY A 49 -2.01 -23.46 -12.37
CA GLY A 49 -1.76 -24.29 -11.19
C GLY A 49 -2.85 -25.29 -10.81
N GLY A 50 -3.96 -25.32 -11.56
CA GLY A 50 -5.04 -26.29 -11.44
C GLY A 50 -4.68 -27.68 -11.94
N GLY A 51 -3.87 -27.76 -12.99
CA GLY A 51 -3.31 -29.04 -13.44
C GLY A 51 -2.18 -29.49 -12.53
N GLN A 52 -2.27 -30.70 -11.98
CA GLN A 52 -1.25 -31.27 -11.09
C GLN A 52 -0.71 -32.59 -11.67
N PRO A 53 -0.02 -32.57 -12.84
CA PRO A 53 0.36 -33.79 -13.56
C PRO A 53 1.38 -34.67 -12.83
N PHE A 54 2.06 -34.13 -11.81
CA PHE A 54 3.05 -34.85 -11.01
C PHE A 54 2.50 -35.41 -9.70
N GLN A 55 1.26 -35.09 -9.33
CA GLN A 55 0.65 -35.62 -8.11
C GLN A 55 0.14 -37.06 -8.32
N ALA A 56 0.20 -37.84 -7.24
CA ALA A 56 -0.42 -39.16 -7.22
C ALA A 56 -1.95 -39.02 -7.38
N ASN A 57 -2.56 -39.88 -8.19
CA ASN A 57 -3.99 -39.85 -8.50
C ASN A 57 -4.45 -38.52 -9.15
N THR A 58 -3.58 -37.92 -9.98
CA THR A 58 -3.94 -36.76 -10.80
C THR A 58 -5.11 -37.08 -11.74
N ASP A 59 -5.97 -36.08 -11.97
CA ASP A 59 -7.06 -36.10 -12.94
C ASP A 59 -6.59 -35.68 -14.35
N HIS A 60 -5.29 -35.44 -14.52
CA HIS A 60 -4.69 -35.16 -15.82
C HIS A 60 -4.84 -36.35 -16.77
N ALA A 61 -5.44 -36.14 -17.94
CA ALA A 61 -5.76 -37.20 -18.91
C ALA A 61 -4.50 -37.96 -19.41
N GLY A 62 -3.35 -37.29 -19.47
CA GLY A 62 -2.07 -37.93 -19.79
C GLY A 62 -1.52 -38.85 -18.69
N GLY A 63 -2.23 -38.97 -17.56
CA GLY A 63 -1.80 -39.74 -16.40
C GLY A 63 -0.78 -39.00 -15.54
N LYS A 64 -0.17 -39.75 -14.61
CA LYS A 64 0.91 -39.28 -13.74
C LYS A 64 2.22 -39.26 -14.52
N PHE A 65 2.91 -38.14 -14.45
CA PHE A 65 4.28 -38.01 -14.93
C PHE A 65 5.25 -38.08 -13.74
N ASP A 66 6.42 -38.67 -13.96
CA ASP A 66 7.51 -38.68 -12.98
C ASP A 66 8.43 -37.49 -13.22
N LEU A 67 8.87 -36.84 -12.13
CA LEU A 67 9.88 -35.79 -12.21
C LEU A 67 11.23 -36.43 -12.56
N VAL A 68 11.92 -35.88 -13.55
CA VAL A 68 13.31 -36.25 -13.84
C VAL A 68 14.19 -35.43 -12.91
N LEU A 69 14.93 -36.09 -12.03
CA LEU A 69 15.80 -35.45 -11.04
C LEU A 69 17.27 -35.55 -11.46
N ASP A 70 18.06 -34.51 -11.16
CA ASP A 70 19.51 -34.51 -11.28
C ASP A 70 20.15 -35.28 -10.09
N ALA A 71 21.46 -35.49 -10.15
CA ALA A 71 22.23 -36.19 -9.11
C ALA A 71 22.12 -35.54 -7.72
N ASP A 72 21.86 -34.24 -7.66
CA ASP A 72 21.64 -33.50 -6.41
C ASP A 72 20.18 -33.48 -5.93
N GLY A 73 19.27 -34.11 -6.67
CA GLY A 73 17.84 -34.15 -6.37
C GLY A 73 17.04 -32.95 -6.89
N SER A 74 17.66 -32.01 -7.60
CA SER A 74 16.94 -30.92 -8.29
C SER A 74 16.18 -31.44 -9.51
N VAL A 75 15.10 -30.77 -9.92
CA VAL A 75 14.30 -31.18 -11.10
C VAL A 75 15.04 -30.75 -12.37
N LEU A 76 15.38 -31.72 -13.23
CA LEU A 76 15.83 -31.46 -14.59
C LEU A 76 14.63 -31.04 -15.44
N THR A 77 14.45 -29.73 -15.60
CA THR A 77 13.30 -29.11 -16.28
C THR A 77 13.11 -29.68 -17.69
N GLU A 78 14.08 -29.49 -18.59
CA GLU A 78 13.99 -29.94 -19.99
C GLU A 78 13.51 -31.40 -20.15
N PRO A 79 14.17 -32.42 -19.55
CA PRO A 79 13.72 -33.80 -19.71
C PRO A 79 12.40 -34.10 -18.99
N THR A 80 12.07 -33.41 -17.89
CA THR A 80 10.76 -33.55 -17.23
C THR A 80 9.63 -33.05 -18.13
N PHE A 81 9.85 -31.95 -18.84
CA PHE A 81 8.82 -31.30 -19.67
C PHE A 81 8.74 -31.82 -21.11
N ALA A 82 9.77 -32.53 -21.58
CA ALA A 82 9.81 -33.10 -22.93
C ALA A 82 8.62 -34.01 -23.23
N GLU A 83 8.17 -34.80 -22.25
CA GLU A 83 7.00 -35.68 -22.42
C GLU A 83 5.70 -34.88 -22.53
N CYS A 84 5.57 -33.78 -21.79
CA CYS A 84 4.40 -32.90 -21.87
C CYS A 84 4.24 -32.29 -23.27
N GLN A 85 5.35 -31.97 -23.95
CA GLN A 85 5.35 -31.35 -25.27
C GLN A 85 4.79 -32.27 -26.38
N SER A 86 4.76 -33.58 -26.16
CA SER A 86 4.12 -34.51 -27.11
C SER A 86 2.63 -34.20 -27.31
N CYS A 87 1.93 -33.76 -26.25
CA CYS A 87 0.53 -33.35 -26.31
C CYS A 87 0.36 -31.81 -26.32
N HIS A 88 1.30 -31.05 -25.77
CA HIS A 88 1.20 -29.60 -25.59
C HIS A 88 2.05 -28.75 -26.55
N GLY A 89 2.71 -29.37 -27.54
CA GLY A 89 3.60 -28.68 -28.48
C GLY A 89 2.92 -27.67 -29.42
N GLY A 90 1.59 -27.53 -29.35
CA GLY A 90 0.82 -26.51 -30.08
C GLY A 90 0.98 -25.11 -29.50
N LEU A 91 1.58 -24.98 -28.32
CA LEU A 91 1.90 -23.73 -27.65
C LEU A 91 3.41 -23.66 -27.36
N PRO A 92 4.22 -23.13 -28.29
CA PRO A 92 5.66 -22.99 -28.08
C PRO A 92 5.96 -22.19 -26.80
N GLY A 93 6.86 -22.72 -25.96
CA GLY A 93 7.22 -22.08 -24.69
C GLY A 93 6.21 -22.29 -23.56
N TRP A 94 5.18 -23.12 -23.75
CA TRP A 94 4.31 -23.52 -22.65
C TRP A 94 5.10 -24.28 -21.58
N GLU A 95 4.92 -23.88 -20.32
CA GLU A 95 5.46 -24.54 -19.14
C GLU A 95 4.39 -24.63 -18.04
N ILE A 96 4.59 -25.53 -17.07
CA ILE A 96 3.75 -25.55 -15.88
C ILE A 96 4.05 -24.27 -15.07
N PRO A 97 3.01 -23.53 -14.67
CA PRO A 97 3.19 -22.30 -13.92
C PRO A 97 3.94 -22.56 -12.62
N ARG A 98 4.88 -21.68 -12.31
CA ARG A 98 5.48 -21.62 -10.96
C ARG A 98 4.39 -21.33 -9.94
N SER A 99 4.60 -21.75 -8.68
CA SER A 99 3.62 -21.58 -7.59
C SER A 99 3.09 -20.15 -7.46
N ARG A 100 3.95 -19.13 -7.66
CA ARG A 100 3.57 -17.71 -7.63
C ARG A 100 2.54 -17.32 -8.69
N PHE A 101 2.50 -18.03 -9.82
CA PHE A 101 1.53 -17.83 -10.90
C PHE A 101 0.24 -18.65 -10.74
N SER A 102 0.11 -19.45 -9.68
CA SER A 102 -1.09 -20.25 -9.42
C SER A 102 -2.27 -19.37 -9.03
N PHE A 103 -3.44 -19.62 -9.61
CA PHE A 103 -4.73 -19.02 -9.21
C PHE A 103 -5.50 -19.89 -8.22
N VAL A 104 -5.13 -21.17 -8.10
CA VAL A 104 -5.85 -22.13 -7.26
C VAL A 104 -5.78 -21.73 -5.80
N GLY A 105 -6.94 -21.69 -5.15
CA GLY A 105 -7.07 -21.40 -3.71
C GLY A 105 -6.93 -19.92 -3.36
N LYS A 106 -6.74 -19.04 -4.34
CA LYS A 106 -6.63 -17.59 -4.12
C LYS A 106 -7.98 -16.91 -4.18
N ASP A 107 -8.21 -15.98 -3.26
CA ASP A 107 -9.35 -15.08 -3.31
C ASP A 107 -9.14 -13.89 -4.27
N ALA A 108 -10.12 -12.97 -4.32
CA ALA A 108 -10.04 -11.81 -5.20
C ALA A 108 -8.89 -10.86 -4.84
N VAL A 109 -8.58 -10.69 -3.55
CA VAL A 109 -7.52 -9.79 -3.08
C VAL A 109 -6.16 -10.39 -3.45
N GLU A 110 -5.95 -11.68 -3.17
CA GLU A 110 -4.71 -12.38 -3.48
C GLU A 110 -4.43 -12.44 -4.99
N LEU A 111 -5.47 -12.64 -5.81
CA LEU A 111 -5.34 -12.57 -7.27
C LEU A 111 -5.01 -11.14 -7.75
N CYS A 112 -5.65 -10.12 -7.19
CA CYS A 112 -5.38 -8.72 -7.54
C CYS A 112 -3.94 -8.35 -7.24
N GLN A 113 -3.46 -8.65 -6.03
CA GLN A 113 -2.09 -8.43 -5.60
C GLN A 113 -1.10 -9.20 -6.48
N GLN A 114 -1.39 -10.48 -6.79
CA GLN A 114 -0.55 -11.27 -7.69
C GLN A 114 -0.43 -10.64 -9.09
N MET A 115 -1.54 -10.17 -9.68
CA MET A 115 -1.51 -9.56 -11.01
C MET A 115 -0.67 -8.28 -11.02
N LYS A 116 -0.79 -7.46 -9.97
CA LYS A 116 0.05 -6.26 -9.80
C LYS A 116 1.52 -6.63 -9.63
N GLY A 117 1.85 -7.51 -8.70
CA GLY A 117 3.23 -7.88 -8.38
C GLY A 117 3.97 -8.57 -9.52
N GLU A 118 3.32 -9.45 -10.28
CA GLU A 118 3.97 -10.19 -11.37
C GLU A 118 4.15 -9.38 -12.66
N LEU A 119 3.25 -8.42 -12.94
CA LEU A 119 3.27 -7.63 -14.17
C LEU A 119 3.87 -6.24 -13.97
N GLY A 120 3.84 -5.72 -12.74
CA GLY A 120 4.49 -4.49 -12.27
C GLY A 120 3.93 -3.19 -12.85
N ARG A 121 3.25 -3.24 -14.00
CA ARG A 121 2.72 -2.08 -14.70
C ARG A 121 1.37 -2.39 -15.35
N ALA A 122 0.47 -1.41 -15.30
CA ALA A 122 -0.86 -1.53 -15.89
C ALA A 122 -0.83 -1.80 -17.40
N ASP A 123 0.06 -1.13 -18.14
CA ASP A 123 0.21 -1.35 -19.58
C ASP A 123 0.63 -2.79 -19.89
N LYS A 124 1.53 -3.37 -19.10
CA LYS A 124 1.91 -4.79 -19.20
C LYS A 124 0.77 -5.72 -18.84
N PHE A 125 -0.04 -5.38 -17.86
CA PHE A 125 -1.21 -6.17 -17.52
C PHE A 125 -2.23 -6.21 -18.66
N ILE A 126 -2.62 -5.06 -19.21
CA ILE A 126 -3.52 -5.00 -20.37
C ILE A 126 -2.92 -5.74 -21.57
N ASP A 127 -1.63 -5.53 -21.82
CA ASP A 127 -0.92 -6.15 -22.93
C ASP A 127 -0.80 -7.68 -22.79
N HIS A 128 -0.66 -8.17 -21.56
CA HIS A 128 -0.70 -9.58 -21.24
C HIS A 128 -2.09 -10.13 -21.51
N ILE A 129 -3.14 -9.52 -20.96
CA ILE A 129 -4.53 -9.94 -21.17
C ILE A 129 -4.92 -9.93 -22.66
N ALA A 130 -4.48 -8.94 -23.44
CA ALA A 130 -4.91 -8.76 -24.81
C ALA A 130 -4.11 -9.60 -25.84
N ARG A 131 -2.82 -9.82 -25.61
CA ARG A 131 -1.94 -10.46 -26.60
C ARG A 131 -0.72 -11.16 -26.01
N ASP A 132 -0.73 -11.53 -24.73
CA ASP A 132 0.37 -12.22 -24.08
C ASP A 132 1.74 -11.53 -24.31
N LEU A 133 1.75 -10.19 -24.23
CA LEU A 133 2.93 -9.36 -24.47
C LEU A 133 3.56 -9.50 -25.88
N GLY A 134 2.76 -9.91 -26.86
CA GLY A 134 3.20 -10.22 -28.23
C GLY A 134 3.90 -11.58 -28.36
N GLY A 135 3.87 -12.39 -27.30
CA GLY A 135 4.40 -13.75 -27.28
C GLY A 135 3.41 -14.79 -27.78
N THR A 136 3.56 -16.02 -27.28
CA THR A 136 2.65 -17.13 -27.55
C THR A 136 1.25 -16.79 -27.01
N PRO A 137 0.16 -16.97 -27.78
CA PRO A 137 -1.17 -16.47 -27.45
C PRO A 137 -1.91 -17.39 -26.45
N PHE A 138 -1.33 -17.58 -25.26
CA PHE A 138 -1.84 -18.46 -24.21
C PHE A 138 -3.29 -18.14 -23.83
N ILE A 139 -3.64 -16.87 -23.64
CA ILE A 139 -4.98 -16.49 -23.20
C ILE A 139 -5.97 -16.72 -24.34
N ALA A 140 -5.65 -16.32 -25.57
CA ALA A 140 -6.52 -16.59 -26.71
C ALA A 140 -6.74 -18.10 -26.92
N THR A 141 -5.72 -18.93 -26.70
CA THR A 141 -5.87 -20.39 -26.75
C THR A 141 -6.73 -20.93 -25.61
N ALA A 142 -6.67 -20.35 -24.41
CA ALA A 142 -7.56 -20.69 -23.31
C ALA A 142 -9.03 -20.41 -23.68
N PHE A 143 -9.31 -19.27 -24.32
CA PHE A 143 -10.65 -18.90 -24.81
C PHE A 143 -11.11 -19.74 -26.01
N ALA A 144 -10.20 -20.16 -26.90
CA ALA A 144 -10.51 -21.12 -27.96
C ALA A 144 -10.91 -22.50 -27.42
N GLY A 145 -10.59 -22.77 -26.14
CA GLY A 145 -11.02 -23.96 -25.44
C GLY A 145 -10.20 -25.22 -25.77
N MET A 146 -9.07 -25.05 -26.44
CA MET A 146 -8.23 -26.16 -26.94
C MET A 146 -7.31 -26.76 -25.87
N ARG A 147 -7.33 -26.22 -24.63
CA ARG A 147 -6.50 -26.67 -23.49
C ARG A 147 -4.99 -26.71 -23.78
N GLY A 148 -4.55 -25.95 -24.79
CA GLY A 148 -3.16 -25.97 -25.24
C GLY A 148 -2.71 -27.30 -25.86
N LEU A 149 -3.64 -28.12 -26.35
CA LEU A 149 -3.31 -29.39 -27.00
C LEU A 149 -2.92 -29.16 -28.48
N ASN A 150 -1.95 -29.91 -28.97
CA ASN A 150 -1.70 -30.09 -30.42
C ASN A 150 -2.63 -31.17 -31.01
N GLU A 151 -2.44 -31.52 -32.28
CA GLU A 151 -3.22 -32.57 -32.96
C GLU A 151 -3.13 -33.92 -32.23
N ASP A 152 -1.92 -34.36 -31.86
CA ASP A 152 -1.70 -35.62 -31.14
C ASP A 152 -2.40 -35.63 -29.77
N GLY A 153 -2.35 -34.52 -29.03
CA GLY A 153 -3.00 -34.37 -27.73
C GLY A 153 -4.53 -34.38 -27.83
N ILE A 154 -5.09 -33.82 -28.91
CA ILE A 154 -6.52 -33.86 -29.19
C ILE A 154 -6.96 -35.30 -29.49
N ASP A 155 -6.23 -36.00 -30.36
CA ASP A 155 -6.52 -37.38 -30.74
C ASP A 155 -6.43 -38.32 -29.52
N TYR A 156 -5.42 -38.13 -28.68
CA TYR A 156 -5.28 -38.87 -27.42
C TYR A 156 -6.46 -38.60 -26.47
N TYR A 157 -6.85 -37.33 -26.30
CA TYR A 157 -8.00 -36.96 -25.47
C TYR A 157 -9.29 -37.61 -25.99
N GLU A 158 -9.51 -37.57 -27.31
CA GLU A 158 -10.70 -38.16 -27.95
C GLU A 158 -10.74 -39.67 -27.77
N ALA A 159 -9.63 -40.37 -27.97
CA ALA A 159 -9.54 -41.81 -27.75
C ALA A 159 -9.84 -42.21 -26.30
N LEU A 160 -9.40 -41.41 -25.32
CA LEU A 160 -9.62 -41.69 -23.90
C LEU A 160 -11.06 -41.39 -23.43
N ASN A 161 -11.69 -40.36 -23.99
CA ASN A 161 -12.96 -39.83 -23.49
C ASN A 161 -14.17 -40.12 -24.40
N ASP A 162 -13.96 -40.76 -25.56
CA ASP A 162 -14.96 -40.95 -26.62
C ASP A 162 -15.63 -39.63 -27.04
N ARG A 163 -14.87 -38.53 -26.95
CA ARG A 163 -15.29 -37.18 -27.37
C ARG A 163 -14.10 -36.26 -27.57
N LYS A 164 -14.18 -35.38 -28.56
CA LYS A 164 -13.23 -34.27 -28.71
C LYS A 164 -13.27 -33.33 -27.50
N PRO A 165 -12.16 -32.65 -27.17
CA PRO A 165 -12.20 -31.56 -26.23
C PRO A 165 -13.18 -30.50 -26.74
N VAL A 166 -14.27 -30.29 -26.00
CA VAL A 166 -15.27 -29.30 -26.37
C VAL A 166 -14.75 -27.92 -25.98
N PRO A 167 -14.83 -26.92 -26.88
CA PRO A 167 -14.69 -25.53 -26.48
C PRO A 167 -15.80 -25.17 -25.48
N GLU A 168 -15.46 -25.05 -24.21
CA GLU A 168 -16.34 -24.51 -23.17
C GLU A 168 -15.75 -23.15 -22.79
N PRO A 169 -15.95 -22.10 -23.62
CA PRO A 169 -15.32 -20.81 -23.38
C PRO A 169 -15.61 -20.32 -21.95
N PRO A 170 -14.74 -19.47 -21.37
CA PRO A 170 -15.07 -18.78 -20.13
C PRO A 170 -16.47 -18.11 -20.21
N PRO A 171 -17.09 -17.76 -19.06
CA PRO A 171 -18.44 -17.20 -19.04
C PRO A 171 -18.63 -15.91 -19.86
N ILE A 172 -17.53 -15.24 -20.20
CA ILE A 172 -17.48 -14.00 -20.97
C ILE A 172 -16.69 -14.19 -22.26
N SER A 173 -16.82 -13.26 -23.21
CA SER A 173 -15.97 -13.28 -24.40
C SER A 173 -14.55 -12.80 -24.10
N TYR A 174 -13.60 -13.11 -24.99
CA TYR A 174 -12.22 -12.62 -24.83
C TYR A 174 -12.16 -11.08 -24.88
N ALA A 175 -12.99 -10.46 -25.74
CA ALA A 175 -13.10 -9.01 -25.81
C ALA A 175 -13.65 -8.40 -24.50
N ASP A 176 -14.60 -9.07 -23.86
CA ASP A 176 -15.14 -8.62 -22.58
C ASP A 176 -14.09 -8.70 -21.47
N LEU A 177 -13.24 -9.75 -21.44
CA LEU A 177 -12.13 -9.81 -20.49
C LEU A 177 -11.16 -8.64 -20.67
N ILE A 178 -10.82 -8.30 -21.92
CA ILE A 178 -9.95 -7.15 -22.21
C ILE A 178 -10.61 -5.84 -21.74
N ASN A 179 -11.92 -5.68 -21.95
CA ASN A 179 -12.66 -4.51 -21.49
C ASN A 179 -12.70 -4.42 -19.96
N GLN A 180 -12.92 -5.53 -19.26
CA GLN A 180 -12.89 -5.59 -17.79
C GLN A 180 -11.49 -5.26 -17.25
N ALA A 181 -10.45 -5.78 -17.89
CA ALA A 181 -9.06 -5.46 -17.56
C ALA A 181 -8.78 -3.96 -17.70
N GLN A 182 -9.24 -3.33 -18.79
CA GLN A 182 -9.12 -1.89 -18.99
C GLN A 182 -9.91 -1.11 -17.94
N ALA A 183 -11.16 -1.52 -17.64
CA ALA A 183 -11.98 -0.88 -16.63
C ALA A 183 -11.33 -0.88 -15.23
N TRP A 184 -10.66 -1.98 -14.87
CA TRP A 184 -9.89 -2.04 -13.62
C TRP A 184 -8.72 -1.04 -13.60
N VAL A 185 -7.95 -0.97 -14.68
CA VAL A 185 -6.84 0.00 -14.80
C VAL A 185 -7.36 1.44 -14.79
N ASP A 186 -8.47 1.72 -15.48
CA ASP A 186 -9.09 3.04 -15.52
C ASP A 186 -9.59 3.47 -14.14
N ALA A 187 -10.14 2.55 -13.35
CA ALA A 187 -10.59 2.81 -11.97
C ALA A 187 -9.43 3.20 -11.02
N MET A 188 -8.19 2.79 -11.33
CA MET A 188 -6.98 3.24 -10.62
C MET A 188 -6.39 4.55 -11.17
N GLY A 189 -7.05 5.14 -12.18
CA GLY A 189 -6.57 6.34 -12.86
C GLY A 189 -5.56 6.06 -13.97
N GLY A 190 -5.62 4.89 -14.60
CA GLY A 190 -4.87 4.54 -15.80
C GLY A 190 -3.52 3.84 -15.57
N GLU A 191 -3.10 3.68 -14.32
CA GLU A 191 -1.83 3.04 -13.95
C GLU A 191 -1.94 2.29 -12.62
N PHE A 192 -0.99 1.37 -12.36
CA PHE A 192 -0.85 0.77 -11.03
C PHE A 192 -0.17 1.77 -10.10
N LYS A 193 -0.75 1.99 -8.92
CA LYS A 193 -0.26 2.91 -7.90
C LYS A 193 -0.03 2.19 -6.57
N GLY A 194 0.76 2.80 -5.70
CA GLY A 194 1.03 2.32 -4.34
C GLY A 194 1.70 0.96 -4.28
N ASP A 195 1.58 0.29 -3.13
CA ASP A 195 1.96 -1.11 -2.94
C ASP A 195 1.01 -2.09 -3.67
N ASP A 196 1.28 -3.39 -3.55
CA ASP A 196 0.46 -4.43 -4.18
C ASP A 196 -0.99 -4.45 -3.65
N GLY A 197 -1.24 -3.96 -2.42
CA GLY A 197 -2.57 -3.86 -1.83
C GLY A 197 -3.41 -2.68 -2.35
N CYS A 198 -2.78 -1.65 -2.90
CA CYS A 198 -3.47 -0.47 -3.40
C CYS A 198 -4.42 -0.79 -4.57
N GLY A 199 -5.73 -0.54 -4.38
CA GLY A 199 -6.77 -0.87 -5.37
C GLY A 199 -7.23 -2.33 -5.34
N CYS A 200 -6.66 -3.17 -4.46
CA CYS A 200 -7.07 -4.56 -4.24
C CYS A 200 -7.85 -4.75 -2.94
N GLU A 201 -7.63 -3.87 -1.96
CA GLU A 201 -8.36 -3.81 -0.71
C GLU A 201 -8.39 -2.35 -0.21
N PRO A 202 -9.33 -1.97 0.68
CA PRO A 202 -9.34 -0.63 1.25
C PRO A 202 -8.06 -0.35 2.06
N GLN A 203 -7.39 0.75 1.75
CA GLN A 203 -6.20 1.26 2.40
C GLN A 203 -6.51 2.57 3.11
N LYS A 204 -6.11 2.69 4.36
CA LYS A 204 -6.24 3.90 5.16
C LYS A 204 -4.91 4.23 5.82
N TYR A 205 -4.58 5.51 5.83
CA TYR A 205 -3.32 5.99 6.39
C TYR A 205 -3.57 7.18 7.33
N ALA A 206 -2.61 7.43 8.21
CA ALA A 206 -2.56 8.63 9.01
C ALA A 206 -1.12 9.17 9.08
N LEU A 207 -1.00 10.46 9.35
CA LEU A 207 0.23 11.02 9.91
C LEU A 207 0.14 10.94 11.43
N GLN A 208 1.00 10.13 12.03
CA GLN A 208 1.25 10.19 13.46
C GLN A 208 2.23 11.31 13.76
N ILE A 209 1.86 12.23 14.65
CA ILE A 209 2.75 13.29 15.11
C ILE A 209 2.98 13.09 16.60
N ASP A 210 4.24 12.86 16.96
CA ASP A 210 4.74 12.89 18.31
C ASP A 210 5.40 14.25 18.54
N GLU A 211 4.78 15.07 19.39
CA GLU A 211 5.22 16.44 19.67
C GLU A 211 5.85 16.51 21.08
N SER A 212 7.02 17.16 21.18
CA SER A 212 7.69 17.50 22.43
C SER A 212 8.06 18.97 22.44
N LEU A 213 7.49 19.69 23.40
CA LEU A 213 7.67 21.12 23.60
C LEU A 213 8.47 21.38 24.87
N VAL A 214 9.59 22.06 24.74
CA VAL A 214 10.39 22.57 25.86
C VAL A 214 10.45 24.08 25.75
N ALA A 215 10.00 24.79 26.78
CA ALA A 215 10.08 26.26 26.82
C ALA A 215 10.66 26.75 28.14
N ALA A 216 11.51 27.77 28.08
CA ALA A 216 12.02 28.46 29.25
C ALA A 216 11.68 29.95 29.14
N PHE A 217 10.93 30.48 30.11
CA PHE A 217 10.62 31.90 30.24
C PHE A 217 11.46 32.50 31.35
N VAL A 218 12.26 33.52 31.05
CA VAL A 218 13.16 34.17 32.00
C VAL A 218 12.74 35.63 32.18
N SER A 219 12.49 36.00 33.43
CA SER A 219 12.29 37.37 33.89
C SER A 219 13.34 37.71 34.93
N GLU A 220 13.41 38.98 35.37
CA GLU A 220 14.40 39.43 36.36
C GLU A 220 14.40 38.62 37.66
N ASN A 221 13.23 38.11 38.08
CA ASN A 221 13.05 37.47 39.39
C ASN A 221 12.54 36.03 39.33
N ALA A 222 12.34 35.48 38.13
CA ALA A 222 11.71 34.19 37.96
C ALA A 222 12.10 33.54 36.64
N ARG A 223 12.28 32.22 36.69
CA ARG A 223 12.38 31.35 35.52
C ARG A 223 11.24 30.34 35.53
N ILE A 224 10.57 30.14 34.41
CA ILE A 224 9.55 29.11 34.24
C ILE A 224 10.00 28.13 33.17
N ASP A 225 10.25 26.88 33.56
CA ASP A 225 10.57 25.79 32.64
C ASP A 225 9.30 24.98 32.36
N TRP A 226 8.99 24.78 31.09
CA TRP A 226 7.83 24.07 30.59
C TRP A 226 8.29 22.83 29.82
N ASP A 227 7.65 21.71 30.09
CA ASP A 227 7.81 20.46 29.34
C ASP A 227 6.41 19.95 28.98
N GLY A 228 6.16 19.78 27.69
CA GLY A 228 4.89 19.30 27.18
C GLY A 228 5.07 18.22 26.14
N GLN A 229 4.14 17.27 26.13
CA GLN A 229 4.10 16.19 25.13
C GLN A 229 2.66 15.95 24.68
N THR A 230 2.51 15.58 23.41
CA THR A 230 1.26 15.03 22.88
C THR A 230 1.56 14.10 21.71
N GLN A 231 0.63 13.20 21.46
CA GLN A 231 0.63 12.34 20.29
C GLN A 231 -0.73 12.49 19.61
N VAL A 232 -0.73 12.57 18.29
CA VAL A 232 -1.95 12.61 17.48
C VAL A 232 -1.79 11.73 16.25
N GLN A 233 -2.85 11.05 15.85
CA GLN A 233 -2.95 10.40 14.54
C GLN A 233 -3.95 11.20 13.70
N ILE A 234 -3.49 11.71 12.57
CA ILE A 234 -4.28 12.55 11.66
C ILE A 234 -4.66 11.69 10.44
N PRO A 235 -5.89 11.17 10.35
CA PRO A 235 -6.31 10.35 9.23
C PRO A 235 -6.23 11.12 7.91
N LEU A 236 -5.63 10.50 6.89
CA LEU A 236 -5.49 11.10 5.57
C LEU A 236 -6.66 10.69 4.68
N THR A 237 -7.26 11.69 4.03
CA THR A 237 -8.31 11.52 3.03
C THR A 237 -7.78 11.95 1.67
N PHE A 238 -7.50 10.97 0.80
CA PHE A 238 -7.04 11.20 -0.56
C PHE A 238 -8.19 11.54 -1.51
N LYS A 239 -7.90 12.41 -2.48
CA LYS A 239 -8.75 12.74 -3.62
C LYS A 239 -8.16 12.12 -4.90
N ASP A 240 -8.97 12.09 -5.94
CA ASP A 240 -8.62 11.43 -7.21
C ASP A 240 -7.41 12.06 -7.92
N ASP A 241 -7.08 13.31 -7.60
CA ASP A 241 -5.93 14.05 -8.12
C ASP A 241 -4.64 13.82 -7.31
N GLY A 242 -4.65 12.90 -6.34
CA GLY A 242 -3.52 12.63 -5.44
C GLY A 242 -3.32 13.67 -4.34
N THR A 243 -4.15 14.70 -4.26
CA THR A 243 -4.17 15.60 -3.10
C THR A 243 -4.84 14.93 -1.91
N PHE A 244 -4.50 15.36 -0.70
CA PHE A 244 -5.11 14.84 0.51
C PHE A 244 -5.26 15.89 1.59
N THR A 245 -6.19 15.63 2.50
CA THR A 245 -6.46 16.43 3.69
C THR A 245 -6.61 15.53 4.91
N GLY A 246 -6.35 16.06 6.10
CA GLY A 246 -6.61 15.36 7.36
C GLY A 246 -6.86 16.33 8.49
N GLU A 247 -7.68 15.94 9.46
CA GLU A 247 -7.95 16.73 10.67
C GLU A 247 -8.00 15.82 11.89
N ALA A 248 -7.50 16.31 13.02
CA ALA A 248 -7.59 15.63 14.31
C ALA A 248 -7.58 16.62 15.47
N THR A 249 -7.87 16.13 16.66
CA THR A 249 -7.66 16.88 17.90
C THR A 249 -6.91 16.00 18.88
N SER A 250 -5.92 16.56 19.56
CA SER A 250 -5.21 15.89 20.65
C SER A 250 -5.26 16.72 21.93
N SER A 251 -4.83 16.09 23.03
CA SER A 251 -4.67 16.77 24.31
C SER A 251 -3.17 16.86 24.61
N ARG A 252 -2.67 18.07 24.81
CA ARG A 252 -1.30 18.35 25.22
C ARG A 252 -1.27 18.56 26.71
N THR A 253 -0.49 17.73 27.40
CA THR A 253 -0.22 17.94 28.84
C THR A 253 1.09 18.68 28.98
N MET A 254 1.11 19.68 29.84
CA MET A 254 2.26 20.53 30.10
C MET A 254 2.55 20.54 31.59
N SER A 255 3.81 20.40 31.96
CA SER A 255 4.31 20.59 33.32
C SER A 255 5.13 21.87 33.35
N ALA A 256 4.89 22.71 34.35
CA ALA A 256 5.61 23.96 34.56
C ALA A 256 6.28 23.97 35.92
N VAL A 257 7.55 24.36 35.95
CA VAL A 257 8.32 24.62 37.18
C VAL A 257 8.76 26.07 37.20
N LEU A 258 8.20 26.84 38.14
CA LEU A 258 8.60 28.20 38.44
C LEU A 258 9.71 28.18 39.50
N THR A 259 10.91 28.54 39.07
CA THR A 259 12.05 28.81 39.93
C THR A 259 12.05 30.30 40.29
N ALA A 260 11.50 30.60 41.47
CA ALA A 260 11.51 31.89 42.15
C ALA A 260 11.78 31.67 43.65
N GLU A 261 11.83 32.71 44.49
CA GLU A 261 12.05 32.56 45.95
C GLU A 261 11.08 31.59 46.63
N VAL A 262 9.87 31.43 46.09
CA VAL A 262 8.79 30.63 46.69
C VAL A 262 8.59 29.24 46.09
N GLY A 263 9.15 28.94 44.90
CA GLY A 263 8.96 27.69 44.17
C GLY A 263 7.49 27.36 43.82
N CYS A 264 7.16 27.18 42.54
CA CYS A 264 5.85 26.62 42.18
C CYS A 264 6.03 25.49 41.16
N SER A 265 5.25 24.42 41.28
CA SER A 265 4.99 23.50 40.19
C SER A 265 3.49 23.45 39.87
N GLY A 266 3.19 23.23 38.60
CA GLY A 266 1.83 23.11 38.10
C GLY A 266 1.78 22.27 36.84
N SER A 267 0.58 21.81 36.49
CA SER A 267 0.32 21.22 35.19
C SER A 267 -0.84 21.94 34.51
N SER A 268 -0.85 21.87 33.18
CA SER A 268 -1.96 22.32 32.35
C SER A 268 -2.25 21.29 31.27
N THR A 269 -3.48 21.31 30.78
CA THR A 269 -3.89 20.54 29.64
C THR A 269 -4.55 21.50 28.65
N SER A 270 -4.13 21.44 27.39
CA SER A 270 -4.75 22.15 26.28
C SER A 270 -5.14 21.16 25.19
N ASN A 271 -6.24 21.44 24.50
CA ASN A 271 -6.56 20.72 23.26
C ASN A 271 -5.80 21.37 22.11
N VAL A 272 -5.33 20.57 21.17
CA VAL A 272 -4.66 21.05 19.95
C VAL A 272 -5.45 20.53 18.77
N GLN A 273 -5.97 21.43 17.93
CA GLN A 273 -6.55 21.07 16.65
C GLN A 273 -5.45 20.96 15.62
N TRP A 274 -5.46 19.91 14.81
CA TRP A 274 -4.46 19.63 13.77
C TRP A 274 -5.16 19.57 12.42
N GLN A 275 -4.55 20.17 11.42
CA GLN A 275 -4.97 20.12 10.03
C GLN A 275 -3.77 19.82 9.14
N VAL A 276 -3.95 18.89 8.21
CA VAL A 276 -2.95 18.53 7.22
C VAL A 276 -3.53 18.76 5.83
N ASN A 277 -2.74 19.36 4.95
CA ASN A 277 -3.04 19.45 3.53
C ASN A 277 -1.78 19.08 2.75
N GLY A 278 -1.92 18.30 1.70
CA GLY A 278 -0.78 17.90 0.89
C GLY A 278 -1.15 17.27 -0.44
N ARG A 279 -0.12 16.76 -1.11
CA ARG A 279 -0.22 15.98 -2.34
C ARG A 279 0.81 14.87 -2.33
N LEU A 280 0.47 13.77 -2.99
CA LEU A 280 1.37 12.65 -3.22
C LEU A 280 1.81 12.69 -4.69
N ASP A 281 3.13 12.71 -4.90
CA ASP A 281 3.72 12.51 -6.23
C ASP A 281 3.97 11.01 -6.42
N SER A 282 3.13 10.35 -7.23
CA SER A 282 3.18 8.89 -7.40
C SER A 282 4.39 8.42 -8.20
N GLU A 283 4.95 9.29 -9.04
CA GLU A 283 6.14 8.98 -9.84
C GLU A 283 7.40 9.04 -8.98
N GLU A 284 7.57 10.13 -8.23
CA GLU A 284 8.74 10.32 -7.36
C GLU A 284 8.60 9.57 -6.02
N ARG A 285 7.37 9.23 -5.62
CA ARG A 285 7.00 8.65 -4.32
C ARG A 285 7.38 9.52 -3.15
N TRP A 286 7.06 10.79 -3.30
CA TRP A 286 7.18 11.78 -2.24
C TRP A 286 5.81 12.28 -1.85
N ILE A 287 5.65 12.54 -0.55
CA ILE A 287 4.50 13.24 -0.02
C ILE A 287 4.93 14.68 0.31
N TYR A 288 4.24 15.65 -0.25
CA TYR A 288 4.45 17.07 0.03
C TYR A 288 3.28 17.59 0.84
N PHE A 289 3.54 18.16 2.02
CA PHE A 289 2.46 18.50 2.92
C PHE A 289 2.76 19.68 3.82
N SER A 290 1.69 20.19 4.41
CA SER A 290 1.70 21.24 5.42
C SER A 290 0.93 20.74 6.64
N VAL A 291 1.43 21.05 7.83
CA VAL A 291 0.74 20.83 9.10
C VAL A 291 0.42 22.19 9.69
N ARG A 292 -0.84 22.41 10.01
CA ARG A 292 -1.30 23.52 10.84
C ARG A 292 -1.80 22.96 12.16
N PHE A 293 -1.45 23.62 13.25
CA PHE A 293 -2.04 23.33 14.54
C PHE A 293 -2.55 24.60 15.21
N THR A 294 -3.56 24.45 16.05
CA THR A 294 -4.19 25.55 16.78
C THR A 294 -4.45 25.11 18.21
N PRO A 295 -3.63 25.54 19.18
CA PRO A 295 -3.82 25.19 20.58
C PRO A 295 -5.01 25.99 21.16
N SER A 296 -5.86 25.32 21.94
CA SER A 296 -6.82 25.99 22.82
C SER A 296 -6.09 26.60 24.01
N MET A 297 -6.61 27.69 24.58
CA MET A 297 -6.07 28.25 25.82
C MET A 297 -6.13 27.21 26.96
N GLY A 298 -4.97 26.90 27.53
CA GLY A 298 -4.85 26.14 28.79
C GLY A 298 -4.73 27.08 29.98
N SER A 299 -5.09 26.60 31.18
CA SER A 299 -4.79 27.28 32.45
C SER A 299 -3.81 26.45 33.26
N VAL A 300 -2.78 27.08 33.82
CA VAL A 300 -1.87 26.43 34.77
C VAL A 300 -2.35 26.73 36.18
N SER A 301 -2.55 25.70 36.99
CA SER A 301 -2.80 25.87 38.43
C SER A 301 -1.48 25.75 39.18
N CYS A 302 -1.09 26.80 39.88
CA CYS A 302 0.13 26.84 40.68
C CYS A 302 -0.15 26.36 42.11
N ASN A 303 0.48 25.27 42.55
CA ASN A 303 0.46 24.87 43.95
C ASN A 303 1.61 25.58 44.69
N MET A 304 1.30 26.72 45.29
CA MET A 304 2.23 27.43 46.15
C MET A 304 2.02 27.04 47.63
N SER A 305 3.09 27.06 48.40
CA SER A 305 3.05 26.92 49.87
C SER A 305 2.34 28.11 50.56
N VAL A 306 2.12 29.21 49.84
CA VAL A 306 1.34 30.37 50.27
C VAL A 306 0.16 30.55 49.30
N PRO A 307 -1.11 30.59 49.77
CA PRO A 307 -2.26 30.73 48.90
C PRO A 307 -2.24 32.08 48.18
N LEU A 308 -2.14 32.07 46.85
CA LEU A 308 -2.39 33.25 46.03
C LEU A 308 -3.91 33.44 45.86
N PRO A 309 -4.39 34.70 45.86
CA PRO A 309 -5.82 34.98 45.73
C PRO A 309 -6.40 34.64 44.35
N ASN A 310 -5.60 34.45 43.30
CA ASN A 310 -6.05 34.09 41.95
C ASN A 310 -5.05 33.17 41.22
N PRO A 311 -5.51 32.20 40.41
CA PRO A 311 -4.64 31.43 39.52
C PRO A 311 -3.98 32.35 38.48
N VAL A 312 -2.68 32.17 38.29
CA VAL A 312 -1.92 32.91 37.27
C VAL A 312 -2.24 32.31 35.90
N GLN A 313 -2.95 33.06 35.05
CA GLN A 313 -3.10 32.70 33.65
C GLN A 313 -1.85 33.12 32.89
N LEU A 314 -1.05 32.14 32.49
CA LEU A 314 0.05 32.37 31.56
C LEU A 314 -0.51 32.19 30.15
N PRO A 315 -0.42 33.19 29.25
CA PRO A 315 -0.74 32.95 27.86
C PRO A 315 0.20 31.86 27.36
N ILE A 316 -0.33 30.84 26.68
CA ILE A 316 0.49 29.86 25.97
C ILE A 316 0.79 30.50 24.62
N PRO A 317 1.98 31.07 24.38
CA PRO A 317 2.33 31.48 23.03
C PRO A 317 2.69 30.16 22.33
N ILE A 318 2.14 29.84 21.17
CA ILE A 318 2.66 30.30 19.90
C ILE A 318 1.65 29.77 18.88
N ASP A 319 0.86 30.65 18.28
CA ASP A 319 0.26 30.35 16.97
C ASP A 319 1.24 30.84 15.92
N ASP A 320 2.18 29.97 15.51
CA ASP A 320 3.12 30.29 14.42
C ASP A 320 2.52 29.97 13.04
N SER A 321 1.20 29.72 12.95
CA SER A 321 0.57 29.41 11.68
C SER A 321 0.62 30.59 10.70
N GLU A 322 0.75 31.82 11.20
CA GLU A 322 0.91 33.00 10.35
C GLU A 322 2.35 33.23 9.86
N ASN A 323 3.38 32.69 10.53
CA ASN A 323 4.77 32.90 10.13
C ASN A 323 5.06 32.25 8.77
N PRO A 324 5.38 33.02 7.71
CA PRO A 324 5.60 32.47 6.37
C PRO A 324 6.82 31.54 6.30
N ASN A 325 7.74 31.64 7.26
CA ASN A 325 8.93 30.80 7.36
C ASN A 325 8.74 29.60 8.28
N ASN A 326 7.52 29.32 8.73
CA ASN A 326 7.24 28.14 9.54
C ASN A 326 7.54 26.88 8.68
N PRO A 327 8.53 26.05 9.04
CA PRO A 327 8.90 24.88 8.24
C PRO A 327 7.79 23.83 8.18
N LEU A 328 6.78 23.88 9.05
CA LEU A 328 5.57 23.06 8.93
C LEU A 328 4.67 23.46 7.76
N LYS A 329 4.95 24.56 7.05
CA LYS A 329 4.19 25.00 5.86
C LYS A 329 4.55 24.24 4.59
N GLN A 330 5.74 23.64 4.54
CA GLN A 330 6.18 22.87 3.38
C GLN A 330 7.18 21.81 3.83
N MET A 331 6.68 20.60 3.99
CA MET A 331 7.45 19.42 4.31
C MET A 331 7.39 18.43 3.16
N GLU A 332 8.41 17.60 3.07
CA GLU A 332 8.50 16.52 2.12
C GLU A 332 9.15 15.31 2.81
N MET A 333 8.64 14.11 2.51
CA MET A 333 9.24 12.84 2.96
C MET A 333 8.88 11.73 1.97
N SER A 334 9.58 10.59 2.07
CA SER A 334 9.27 9.42 1.25
C SER A 334 7.86 8.91 1.57
N ALA A 335 7.09 8.53 0.56
CA ALA A 335 5.70 8.11 0.70
C ALA A 335 5.54 6.63 1.12
N TYR A 336 6.21 6.22 2.21
CA TYR A 336 6.21 4.84 2.71
C TYR A 336 5.73 4.75 4.16
N VAL A 337 4.98 3.70 4.48
CA VAL A 337 4.58 3.37 5.85
C VAL A 337 5.82 3.15 6.70
N GLY A 338 5.87 3.81 7.85
CA GLY A 338 7.00 3.80 8.78
C GLY A 338 8.07 4.85 8.48
N GLU A 339 7.98 5.58 7.36
CA GLU A 339 8.86 6.72 7.12
C GLU A 339 8.59 7.80 8.16
N THR A 340 9.67 8.43 8.65
CA THR A 340 9.63 9.44 9.70
C THR A 340 10.40 10.69 9.29
N GLU A 341 9.84 11.86 9.56
CA GLU A 341 10.52 13.16 9.44
C GLU A 341 10.55 13.88 10.80
N THR A 342 11.69 14.51 11.14
CA THR A 342 11.84 15.25 12.40
C THR A 342 12.00 16.74 12.14
N VAL A 343 11.02 17.53 12.59
CA VAL A 343 11.02 18.99 12.46
C VAL A 343 11.26 19.62 13.83
N LYS A 344 12.16 20.62 13.88
CA LYS A 344 12.42 21.41 15.10
C LYS A 344 12.12 22.88 14.85
N LEU A 345 11.23 23.44 15.64
CA LEU A 345 10.92 24.86 15.69
C LEU A 345 11.63 25.49 16.88
N ASN A 346 12.58 26.39 16.61
CA ASN A 346 13.19 27.21 17.65
C ASN A 346 12.61 28.61 17.54
N THR A 347 11.82 29.01 18.52
CA THR A 347 11.23 30.35 18.59
C THR A 347 11.87 31.12 19.73
N ASN A 348 12.53 32.22 19.38
CA ASN A 348 13.03 33.18 20.35
C ASN A 348 12.02 34.31 20.48
N VAL A 349 11.21 34.29 21.53
CA VAL A 349 10.40 35.44 21.94
C VAL A 349 11.19 36.20 23.00
N VAL A 350 11.07 37.53 23.08
CA VAL A 350 11.83 38.34 24.03
C VAL A 350 11.64 37.80 25.45
N GLY A 351 12.72 37.26 26.04
CA GLY A 351 12.68 36.66 27.38
C GLY A 351 12.27 35.18 27.42
N SER A 352 12.21 34.48 26.29
CA SER A 352 11.95 33.04 26.28
C SER A 352 12.62 32.27 25.14
N ASP A 353 13.14 31.09 25.48
CA ASP A 353 13.63 30.11 24.53
C ASP A 353 12.58 29.00 24.41
N VAL A 354 11.99 28.83 23.22
CA VAL A 354 11.02 27.77 22.95
C VAL A 354 11.55 26.84 21.88
N THR A 355 11.63 25.54 22.19
CA THR A 355 11.95 24.47 21.26
C THR A 355 10.77 23.52 21.17
N ASP A 356 10.17 23.44 20.00
CA ASP A 356 9.12 22.49 19.69
C ASP A 356 9.64 21.46 18.70
N THR A 357 9.54 20.17 19.03
CA THR A 357 10.05 19.06 18.22
C THR A 357 8.89 18.17 17.80
N PHE A 358 8.75 17.98 16.49
CA PHE A 358 7.74 17.12 15.88
C PHE A 358 8.44 15.94 15.23
N VAL A 359 8.00 14.73 15.59
CA VAL A 359 8.36 13.51 14.88
C VAL A 359 7.12 13.03 14.14
N ILE A 360 7.15 13.13 12.82
CA ILE A 360 6.01 12.87 11.94
C ILE A 360 6.24 11.53 11.27
N THR A 361 5.34 10.57 11.44
CA THR A 361 5.45 9.22 10.89
C THR A 361 4.23 8.88 10.06
N ILE A 362 4.43 8.28 8.89
CA ILE A 362 3.33 7.72 8.09
C ILE A 362 2.96 6.35 8.67
N ILE A 363 1.69 6.15 9.03
CA ILE A 363 1.19 4.87 9.54
C ILE A 363 0.01 4.37 8.71
N LYS A 364 -0.13 3.04 8.62
CA LYS A 364 -1.33 2.37 8.08
C LYS A 364 -2.33 2.17 9.22
N LEU A 365 -3.59 2.48 8.97
CA LEU A 365 -4.70 2.27 9.92
C LEU A 365 -5.34 0.91 9.65
N GLU A 366 -5.78 0.24 10.72
CA GLU A 366 -6.51 -1.04 10.67
C GLU A 366 -7.97 -0.91 10.20
#